data_AF-A0A6C0KFR4-F1
#
_entry.id   AF-A0A6C0KFR4-F1
#
_cell.length_a   1.000
_cell.length_b   1.000
_cell.length_c   1.000
_cell.angle_alpha   90.00
_cell.angle_beta   90.00
_cell.angle_gamma   90.00
#
_symmetry.space_group_name_H-M   'P 1'
#
loop_
_entity.id
_entity.type
_entity.pdbx_description
1 polymer ?
#
loop_
_entity_poly.entity_id
_entity_poly.type
_entity_poly.pdbx_seq_one_letter_code
_entity_poly.pdbx_strand_id
1 'polypeptide(L)'
;MFVLSIDVGLIHLGLSFADVNDDGTLLEIFWVDLIDITTYTHRKSGKIVSESQECPLYHTRTISDWVDHFIHENKPFFEEADVILVERQPPNGLTAVEQLIFSKFRAKTYLISPRNVHSYFNLTSLDYDQRKVYSEKIASRHIPDYLAEQMTMYDRVHDIADSVCILLYWCNKRKKAHDIDERRRRHFGIFHEDGLTTFEKLERFRY
;
A
#
# COMPACT_ATOMS: atom_id res chain seq x y z
N MET A 1 4.49 -0.68 -12.69
CA MET A 1 4.31 -1.76 -11.69
C MET A 1 3.09 -1.41 -10.87
N PHE A 2 2.25 -2.39 -10.58
CA PHE A 2 1.01 -2.15 -9.84
C PHE A 2 1.22 -2.28 -8.34
N VAL A 3 0.77 -1.27 -7.59
CA VAL A 3 0.97 -1.16 -6.15
C VAL A 3 -0.38 -0.98 -5.47
N LEU A 4 -0.77 -1.96 -4.66
CA LEU A 4 -1.94 -1.91 -3.78
C LEU A 4 -1.54 -1.39 -2.41
N SER A 5 -2.19 -0.34 -1.92
CA SER A 5 -1.95 0.24 -0.60
C SER A 5 -3.20 0.13 0.26
N ILE A 6 -3.02 -0.29 1.50
CA ILE A 6 -4.10 -0.65 2.43
C ILE A 6 -3.90 0.08 3.76
N ASP A 7 -4.88 0.90 4.11
CA ASP A 7 -5.11 1.38 5.48
C ASP A 7 -6.03 0.40 6.22
N VAL A 8 -5.57 -0.13 7.35
CA VAL A 8 -6.17 -1.34 7.93
C VAL A 8 -7.43 -0.98 8.74
N GLY A 9 -8.58 -1.46 8.28
CA GLY A 9 -9.87 -1.34 8.94
C GLY A 9 -10.70 -2.63 8.92
N LEU A 10 -11.76 -2.67 9.73
CA LEU A 10 -12.82 -3.69 9.61
C LEU A 10 -13.99 -3.15 8.78
N ILE A 11 -14.56 -2.03 9.21
CA ILE A 11 -15.71 -1.37 8.54
C ILE A 11 -15.23 -0.33 7.51
N HIS A 12 -14.01 0.17 7.69
CA HIS A 12 -13.44 1.27 6.93
C HIS A 12 -12.02 0.93 6.50
N LEU A 13 -11.89 -0.13 5.70
CA LEU A 13 -10.61 -0.52 5.13
C LEU A 13 -10.37 0.33 3.88
N GLY A 14 -9.44 1.28 3.98
CA GLY A 14 -9.11 2.22 2.90
C GLY A 14 -8.15 1.61 1.91
N LEU A 15 -8.47 1.70 0.62
CA LEU A 15 -7.65 1.15 -0.47
C LEU A 15 -7.28 2.20 -1.51
N SER A 16 -6.07 2.06 -2.06
CA SER A 16 -5.66 2.70 -3.30
C SER A 16 -4.83 1.75 -4.15
N PHE A 17 -5.05 1.78 -5.46
CA PHE A 17 -4.31 1.01 -6.43
C PHE A 17 -3.72 1.93 -7.50
N ALA A 18 -2.44 1.75 -7.77
CA ALA A 18 -1.66 2.71 -8.54
C ALA A 18 -0.64 2.05 -9.45
N ASP A 19 -0.34 2.72 -10.55
CA ASP A 19 0.79 2.40 -11.41
C ASP A 19 2.00 3.26 -11.03
N VAL A 20 3.13 2.60 -10.82
CA VAL A 20 4.39 3.19 -10.36
C VAL A 20 5.53 2.67 -11.23
N ASN A 21 6.41 3.56 -11.67
CA ASN A 21 7.62 3.17 -12.38
C ASN A 21 8.59 2.39 -11.48
N ASP A 22 9.56 1.70 -12.09
CA ASP A 22 10.59 0.93 -11.38
C ASP A 22 11.42 1.77 -10.41
N ASP A 23 11.63 3.04 -10.75
CA ASP A 23 12.32 4.04 -9.94
C ASP A 23 11.47 4.55 -8.76
N GLY A 24 10.19 4.18 -8.63
CA GLY A 24 9.30 4.68 -7.58
C GLY A 24 8.59 5.99 -7.92
N THR A 25 8.66 6.47 -9.16
CA THR A 25 7.84 7.60 -9.63
C THR A 25 6.39 7.12 -9.82
N LEU A 26 5.46 7.72 -9.08
CA LEU A 26 4.01 7.48 -9.23
C LEU A 26 3.55 8.00 -10.60
N LEU A 27 2.89 7.15 -11.38
CA LEU A 27 2.29 7.51 -12.66
C LEU A 27 0.84 7.95 -12.46
N GLU A 28 0.00 7.08 -11.89
CA GLU A 28 -1.42 7.34 -11.65
C GLU A 28 -1.94 6.48 -10.49
N ILE A 29 -2.88 7.02 -9.73
CA ILE A 29 -3.78 6.25 -8.86
C ILE A 29 -5.05 6.05 -9.66
N PHE A 30 -5.37 4.80 -10.03
CA PHE A 30 -6.46 4.50 -10.97
C PHE A 30 -7.66 3.81 -10.32
N TRP A 31 -7.54 3.43 -9.04
CA TRP A 31 -8.64 2.88 -8.27
C TRP A 31 -8.49 3.17 -6.78
N VAL A 32 -9.61 3.46 -6.12
CA VAL A 32 -9.71 3.62 -4.66
C VAL A 32 -11.03 3.02 -4.19
N ASP A 33 -11.08 2.58 -2.93
CA ASP A 33 -12.32 2.14 -2.30
C ASP A 33 -12.25 2.20 -0.78
N LEU A 34 -13.41 2.21 -0.13
CA LEU A 34 -13.57 2.11 1.31
C LEU A 34 -14.47 0.91 1.62
N ILE A 35 -13.85 -0.17 2.11
CA ILE A 35 -14.50 -1.47 2.21
C ILE A 35 -14.85 -1.83 3.66
N ASP A 36 -16.07 -2.32 3.87
CA ASP A 36 -16.46 -3.05 5.07
C ASP A 36 -16.27 -4.56 4.82
N ILE A 37 -15.18 -5.12 5.35
CA ILE A 37 -14.82 -6.52 5.12
C ILE A 37 -15.77 -7.51 5.81
N THR A 38 -16.64 -7.03 6.71
CA THR A 38 -17.61 -7.87 7.44
C THR A 38 -18.86 -8.17 6.61
N THR A 39 -19.06 -7.45 5.50
CA THR A 39 -20.25 -7.58 4.62
C THR A 39 -20.18 -8.76 3.67
N TYR A 40 -18.97 -9.25 3.35
CA TYR A 40 -18.75 -10.41 2.50
C TYR A 40 -19.12 -11.72 3.23
N THR A 41 -20.41 -12.05 3.22
CA THR A 41 -20.94 -13.14 4.07
C THR A 41 -21.26 -14.45 3.35
N HIS A 42 -21.18 -14.48 2.01
CA HIS A 42 -21.41 -15.61 1.08
C HIS A 42 -22.38 -16.70 1.59
N ARG A 43 -23.45 -16.30 2.29
CA ARG A 43 -24.30 -17.26 3.01
C ARG A 43 -25.27 -17.93 2.05
N LYS A 44 -25.27 -19.27 2.11
CA LYS A 44 -26.36 -20.16 1.72
C LYS A 44 -27.57 -19.91 2.66
N SER A 45 -28.25 -18.79 2.50
CA SER A 45 -29.52 -18.49 3.19
C SER A 45 -30.50 -17.80 2.24
N GLY A 46 -30.99 -18.55 1.26
CA GLY A 46 -32.28 -18.32 0.61
C GLY A 46 -32.47 -17.08 -0.26
N LYS A 47 -31.52 -16.15 -0.36
CA LYS A 47 -31.60 -15.00 -1.28
C LYS A 47 -30.22 -14.65 -1.86
N ILE A 48 -30.04 -15.09 -3.12
CA ILE A 48 -29.37 -14.48 -4.29
C ILE A 48 -28.09 -13.66 -4.04
N VAL A 49 -26.92 -13.90 -4.68
CA VAL A 49 -26.42 -14.94 -5.61
C VAL A 49 -25.06 -14.45 -6.10
N SER A 50 -24.11 -15.35 -6.35
CA SER A 50 -23.72 -15.55 -7.75
C SER A 50 -24.08 -17.01 -8.06
N GLU A 51 -24.65 -17.24 -9.23
CA GLU A 51 -25.41 -18.45 -9.60
C GLU A 51 -24.45 -19.57 -10.03
N SER A 52 -23.22 -19.49 -9.50
CA SER A 52 -22.10 -20.33 -9.84
C SER A 52 -21.27 -20.50 -8.58
N GLN A 53 -21.34 -21.72 -8.04
CA GLN A 53 -20.37 -22.34 -7.13
C GLN A 53 -20.60 -22.12 -5.62
N GLU A 54 -20.52 -23.23 -4.90
CA GLU A 54 -20.43 -23.24 -3.45
C GLU A 54 -19.18 -22.45 -3.04
N CYS A 55 -19.36 -21.39 -2.24
CA CYS A 55 -18.22 -20.64 -1.71
C CYS A 55 -17.29 -21.61 -0.96
N PRO A 56 -16.02 -21.75 -1.36
CA PRO A 56 -15.10 -22.73 -0.78
C PRO A 56 -14.53 -22.30 0.58
N LEU A 57 -14.90 -21.11 1.08
CA LEU A 57 -14.34 -20.50 2.28
C LEU A 57 -15.11 -20.89 3.55
N TYR A 58 -14.53 -20.64 4.71
CA TYR A 58 -15.17 -20.84 6.01
C TYR A 58 -16.10 -19.67 6.36
N HIS A 59 -17.27 -19.96 6.95
CA HIS A 59 -18.33 -18.97 7.22
C HIS A 59 -18.67 -18.85 8.72
N THR A 60 -17.67 -19.00 9.58
CA THR A 60 -17.79 -18.87 11.05
C THR A 60 -17.86 -17.42 11.54
N ARG A 61 -17.68 -16.45 10.64
CA ARG A 61 -17.71 -14.99 10.92
C ARG A 61 -16.61 -14.55 11.88
N THR A 62 -15.44 -15.14 11.72
CA THR A 62 -14.22 -14.70 12.39
C THR A 62 -13.45 -13.72 11.49
N ILE A 63 -12.45 -13.04 12.05
CA ILE A 63 -11.60 -12.12 11.27
C ILE A 63 -10.92 -12.85 10.11
N SER A 64 -10.49 -14.10 10.29
CA SER A 64 -9.92 -14.91 9.20
C SER A 64 -10.91 -15.10 8.06
N ASP A 65 -12.17 -15.39 8.37
CA ASP A 65 -13.19 -15.60 7.35
C ASP A 65 -13.47 -14.30 6.58
N TRP A 66 -13.62 -13.18 7.30
CA TRP A 66 -13.86 -11.87 6.67
C TRP A 66 -12.71 -11.46 5.77
N VAL A 67 -11.46 -11.64 6.21
CA VAL A 67 -10.28 -11.35 5.39
C VAL A 67 -10.21 -12.28 4.18
N ASP A 68 -10.48 -13.57 4.34
CA ASP A 68 -10.45 -14.50 3.22
C ASP A 68 -11.53 -14.18 2.17
N HIS A 69 -12.73 -13.81 2.60
CA HIS A 69 -13.81 -13.39 1.70
C HIS A 69 -13.49 -12.07 1.01
N PHE A 70 -13.01 -11.07 1.75
CA PHE A 70 -12.54 -9.81 1.18
C PHE A 70 -11.48 -10.03 0.10
N ILE A 71 -10.47 -10.87 0.37
CA ILE A 71 -9.42 -11.18 -0.60
C ILE A 71 -9.97 -11.97 -1.79
N HIS A 72 -10.96 -12.85 -1.58
CA HIS A 72 -11.57 -13.61 -2.66
C HIS A 72 -12.37 -12.72 -3.62
N GLU A 73 -13.19 -11.82 -3.08
CA GLU A 73 -14.01 -10.89 -3.86
C GLU A 73 -13.16 -9.84 -4.58
N ASN A 74 -12.02 -9.46 -4.00
CA ASN A 74 -11.07 -8.50 -4.58
C ASN A 74 -9.84 -9.19 -5.19
N LYS A 75 -9.96 -10.47 -5.53
CA LYS A 75 -8.84 -11.30 -6.01
C LYS A 75 -8.04 -10.69 -7.17
N PRO A 76 -8.67 -10.07 -8.19
CA PRO A 76 -7.91 -9.44 -9.29
C PRO A 76 -6.88 -8.42 -8.80
N PHE A 77 -7.27 -7.52 -7.87
CA PHE A 77 -6.35 -6.51 -7.31
C PHE A 77 -5.17 -7.15 -6.58
N PHE A 78 -5.43 -8.20 -5.80
CA PHE A 78 -4.37 -8.90 -5.07
C PHE A 78 -3.45 -9.71 -5.97
N GLU A 79 -3.95 -10.28 -7.07
CA GLU A 79 -3.14 -11.04 -8.03
C GLU A 79 -2.29 -10.12 -8.91
N GLU A 80 -2.89 -9.06 -9.45
CA GLU A 80 -2.25 -8.09 -10.35
C GLU A 80 -1.23 -7.19 -9.64
N ALA A 81 -1.39 -6.95 -8.34
CA ALA A 81 -0.43 -6.13 -7.59
C ALA A 81 0.97 -6.79 -7.57
N ASP A 82 1.98 -6.08 -8.07
CA ASP A 82 3.39 -6.44 -7.91
C ASP A 82 3.86 -6.23 -6.47
N VAL A 83 3.28 -5.22 -5.80
CA VAL A 83 3.59 -4.82 -4.43
C VAL A 83 2.30 -4.55 -3.66
N ILE A 84 2.23 -5.02 -2.42
CA ILE A 84 1.16 -4.70 -1.48
C ILE A 84 1.76 -3.96 -0.30
N LEU A 85 1.20 -2.81 0.05
CA LEU A 85 1.56 -1.99 1.21
C LEU A 85 0.44 -2.12 2.22
N VAL A 86 0.77 -2.50 3.45
CA VAL A 86 -0.21 -2.62 4.53
C VAL A 86 0.25 -1.76 5.70
N GLU A 87 -0.65 -0.92 6.21
CA GLU A 87 -0.40 -0.16 7.43
C GLU A 87 -0.09 -1.11 8.60
N ARG A 88 1.01 -0.85 9.30
CA ARG A 88 1.37 -1.60 10.50
C ARG A 88 0.58 -1.08 11.69
N GLN A 89 -0.30 -1.93 12.20
CA GLN A 89 -1.11 -1.74 13.38
C GLN A 89 -0.27 -1.87 14.67
N PRO A 90 -0.61 -1.11 15.72
CA PRO A 90 -0.03 -1.30 17.05
C PRO A 90 -0.48 -2.65 17.65
N PRO A 91 0.21 -3.21 18.66
CA PRO A 91 -0.11 -4.53 19.24
C PRO A 91 -1.57 -4.74 19.67
N ASN A 92 -2.25 -3.67 20.10
CA ASN A 92 -3.66 -3.70 20.53
C ASN A 92 -4.65 -3.26 19.43
N GLY A 93 -4.18 -3.03 18.20
CA GLY A 93 -4.99 -2.64 17.04
C GLY A 93 -5.54 -3.84 16.28
N LEU A 94 -5.90 -3.63 15.01
CA LEU A 94 -6.42 -4.66 14.11
C LEU A 94 -5.30 -5.55 13.53
N THR A 95 -4.37 -5.99 14.38
CA THR A 95 -3.20 -6.78 14.01
C THR A 95 -3.57 -8.08 13.31
N ALA A 96 -4.70 -8.70 13.65
CA ALA A 96 -5.18 -9.89 12.96
C ALA A 96 -5.43 -9.66 11.46
N VAL A 97 -6.07 -8.53 11.09
CA VAL A 97 -6.36 -8.20 9.68
C VAL A 97 -5.04 -7.96 8.93
N GLU A 98 -4.16 -7.12 9.49
CA GLU A 98 -2.82 -6.87 8.95
C GLU A 98 -2.05 -8.18 8.72
N GLN A 99 -1.96 -9.02 9.74
CA GLN A 99 -1.11 -10.21 9.72
C GLN A 99 -1.66 -11.31 8.81
N LEU A 100 -2.99 -11.43 8.65
CA LEU A 100 -3.59 -12.36 7.70
C LEU A 100 -3.29 -11.96 6.26
N ILE A 101 -3.44 -10.67 5.91
CA ILE A 101 -3.07 -10.16 4.57
C ILE A 101 -1.56 -10.34 4.34
N PHE A 102 -0.74 -9.97 5.33
CA PHE A 102 0.71 -10.10 5.26
C PHE A 102 1.18 -11.55 5.10
N SER A 103 0.57 -12.48 5.82
CA SER A 103 0.89 -13.90 5.74
C SER A 103 0.53 -14.47 4.36
N LYS A 104 -0.63 -14.10 3.81
CA LYS A 104 -1.13 -14.63 2.54
C LYS A 104 -0.29 -14.17 1.33
N PHE A 105 0.23 -12.95 1.36
CA PHE A 105 1.00 -12.35 0.26
C PHE A 105 2.45 -12.01 0.62
N ARG A 106 3.04 -12.79 1.54
CA ARG A 106 4.31 -12.48 2.20
C ARG A 106 5.47 -12.03 1.30
N ALA A 107 5.55 -12.59 0.10
CA ALA A 107 6.62 -12.32 -0.87
C ALA A 107 6.54 -10.90 -1.46
N LYS A 108 5.35 -10.30 -1.52
CA LYS A 108 5.10 -8.99 -2.13
C LYS A 108 4.51 -7.94 -1.19
N THR A 109 4.30 -8.29 0.09
CA THR A 109 3.75 -7.35 1.08
C THR A 109 4.82 -6.66 1.92
N TYR A 110 4.68 -5.34 2.11
CA TYR A 110 5.47 -4.51 3.01
C TYR A 110 4.60 -3.90 4.10
N LEU A 111 5.02 -4.07 5.35
CA LEU A 111 4.38 -3.40 6.49
C LEU A 111 4.95 -1.98 6.64
N ILE A 112 4.09 -0.98 6.54
CA ILE A 112 4.47 0.43 6.59
C ILE A 112 4.09 1.03 7.95
N SER A 113 5.06 1.63 8.65
CA SER A 113 4.79 2.26 9.93
C SER A 113 4.07 3.60 9.74
N PRO A 114 2.91 3.82 10.38
CA PRO A 114 2.20 5.11 10.29
C PRO A 114 3.04 6.26 10.84
N ARG A 115 3.89 6.01 11.85
CA ARG A 115 4.83 7.02 12.37
C ARG A 115 5.79 7.53 11.29
N ASN A 116 6.27 6.65 10.40
CA ASN A 116 7.17 7.06 9.32
C ASN A 116 6.44 7.88 8.27
N VAL A 117 5.19 7.50 7.96
CA VAL A 117 4.32 8.26 7.05
C VAL A 117 4.06 9.66 7.62
N HIS A 118 3.63 9.74 8.90
CA HIS A 118 3.41 11.02 9.57
C HIS A 118 4.68 11.88 9.63
N SER A 119 5.83 11.29 9.96
CA SER A 119 7.10 12.03 9.99
C SER A 119 7.48 12.56 8.61
N TYR A 120 7.24 11.79 7.55
CA TYR A 120 7.53 12.21 6.18
C TYR A 120 6.66 13.40 5.76
N PHE A 121 5.39 13.41 6.14
CA PHE A 121 4.45 14.49 5.84
C PHE A 121 4.39 15.61 6.89
N ASN A 122 5.28 15.59 7.90
CA ASN A 122 5.30 16.55 9.02
C ASN A 122 3.98 16.61 9.82
N LEU A 123 3.33 15.47 10.00
CA LEU A 123 2.06 15.33 10.71
C LEU A 123 2.22 14.94 12.19
N THR A 124 3.44 14.80 12.69
CA THR A 124 3.73 14.29 14.04
C THR A 124 3.26 15.20 15.17
N SER A 125 3.16 16.50 14.92
CA SER A 125 2.67 17.49 15.89
C SER A 125 1.16 17.69 15.86
N LEU A 126 0.48 17.09 14.89
CA LEU A 126 -0.96 17.24 14.70
C LEU A 126 -1.73 16.24 15.55
N ASP A 127 -2.89 16.68 16.05
CA ASP A 127 -3.83 15.78 16.69
C ASP A 127 -4.49 14.83 15.67
N TYR A 128 -5.37 13.97 16.14
CA TYR A 128 -6.01 12.96 15.30
C TYR A 128 -6.91 13.56 14.22
N ASP A 129 -7.71 14.57 14.55
CA ASP A 129 -8.68 15.14 13.59
C ASP A 129 -7.98 16.05 12.58
N GLN A 130 -6.95 16.77 13.01
CA GLN A 130 -6.08 17.51 12.11
C GLN A 130 -5.40 16.57 11.10
N ARG A 131 -4.94 15.40 11.54
CA ARG A 131 -4.28 14.44 10.64
C ARG A 131 -5.18 14.00 9.51
N LYS A 132 -6.46 13.71 9.78
CA LYS A 132 -7.44 13.35 8.73
C LYS A 132 -7.53 14.41 7.64
N VAL A 133 -7.74 15.66 8.04
CA VAL A 133 -7.86 16.80 7.10
C VAL A 133 -6.58 16.97 6.27
N TYR A 134 -5.41 16.79 6.89
CA TYR A 134 -4.15 16.90 6.19
C TYR A 134 -3.88 15.72 5.25
N SER A 135 -4.21 14.49 5.64
CA SER A 135 -4.12 13.31 4.78
C SER A 135 -4.99 13.49 3.54
N GLU A 136 -6.25 13.91 3.71
CA GLU A 136 -7.15 14.22 2.58
C GLU A 136 -6.57 15.30 1.67
N LYS A 137 -6.01 16.37 2.23
CA LYS A 137 -5.37 17.45 1.47
C LYS A 137 -4.12 16.99 0.71
N ILE A 138 -3.37 16.03 1.25
CA ILE A 138 -2.22 15.43 0.57
C ILE A 138 -2.72 14.56 -0.58
N ALA A 139 -3.64 13.65 -0.29
CA ALA A 139 -4.18 12.70 -1.25
C ALA A 139 -4.84 13.39 -2.45
N SER A 140 -5.64 14.44 -2.22
CA SER A 140 -6.36 15.16 -3.29
C SER A 140 -5.47 15.79 -4.37
N ARG A 141 -4.17 15.97 -4.10
CA ARG A 141 -3.21 16.47 -5.09
C ARG A 141 -2.73 15.41 -6.07
N HIS A 142 -2.99 14.15 -5.78
CA HIS A 142 -2.49 12.99 -6.51
C HIS A 142 -3.60 12.10 -7.08
N ILE A 143 -4.84 12.33 -6.63
CA ILE A 143 -6.01 11.58 -7.08
C ILE A 143 -6.62 12.30 -8.30
N PRO A 144 -6.86 11.60 -9.42
CA PRO A 144 -7.56 12.15 -10.58
C PRO A 144 -8.99 12.60 -10.24
N ASP A 145 -9.52 13.57 -10.99
CA ASP A 145 -10.83 14.17 -10.72
C ASP A 145 -11.98 13.14 -10.65
N TYR A 146 -11.96 12.10 -11.49
CA TYR A 146 -13.00 11.07 -11.49
C TYR A 146 -13.02 10.24 -10.20
N LEU A 147 -11.85 9.96 -9.61
CA LEU A 147 -11.76 9.30 -8.32
C LEU A 147 -12.08 10.28 -7.18
N ALA A 148 -11.71 11.55 -7.32
CA ALA A 148 -12.07 12.57 -6.33
C ALA A 148 -13.60 12.73 -6.24
N GLU A 149 -14.31 12.69 -7.37
CA GLU A 149 -15.78 12.67 -7.41
C GLU A 149 -16.34 11.40 -6.73
N GLN A 150 -15.80 10.22 -7.04
CA GLN A 150 -16.18 8.97 -6.37
C GLN A 150 -16.00 9.07 -4.85
N MET A 151 -14.90 9.66 -4.39
CA MET A 151 -14.59 9.77 -2.97
C MET A 151 -15.62 10.58 -2.18
N THR A 152 -16.34 11.51 -2.83
CA THR A 152 -17.40 12.28 -2.16
C THR A 152 -18.60 11.43 -1.71
N MET A 153 -18.71 10.19 -2.21
CA MET A 153 -19.76 9.25 -1.81
C MET A 153 -19.46 8.50 -0.50
N TYR A 154 -18.24 8.59 0.03
CA TYR A 154 -17.86 7.89 1.25
C TYR A 154 -17.90 8.81 2.48
N ASP A 155 -18.40 8.30 3.60
CA ASP A 155 -18.46 9.04 4.86
C ASP A 155 -17.09 9.17 5.57
N ARG A 156 -16.12 8.34 5.20
CA ARG A 156 -14.79 8.29 5.83
C ARG A 156 -13.65 8.32 4.81
N VAL A 157 -13.66 9.38 4.01
CA VAL A 157 -12.66 9.65 2.96
C VAL A 157 -11.22 9.65 3.49
N HIS A 158 -10.99 10.08 4.73
CA HIS A 158 -9.64 10.09 5.31
C HIS A 158 -8.98 8.71 5.38
N ASP A 159 -9.72 7.60 5.52
CA ASP A 159 -9.11 6.25 5.55
C ASP A 159 -8.58 5.87 4.15
N ILE A 160 -9.28 6.26 3.07
CA ILE A 160 -8.74 6.15 1.70
C ILE A 160 -7.50 7.03 1.56
N ALA A 161 -7.56 8.26 2.06
CA ALA A 161 -6.47 9.22 1.98
C ALA A 161 -5.22 8.75 2.73
N ASP A 162 -5.38 8.05 3.86
CA ASP A 162 -4.30 7.44 4.60
C ASP A 162 -3.64 6.31 3.79
N SER A 163 -4.41 5.49 3.06
CA SER A 163 -3.86 4.51 2.12
C SER A 163 -3.02 5.17 1.01
N VAL A 164 -3.45 6.33 0.51
CA VAL A 164 -2.71 7.10 -0.50
C VAL A 164 -1.44 7.71 0.11
N CYS A 165 -1.50 8.19 1.36
CA CYS A 165 -0.31 8.68 2.06
C CYS A 165 0.74 7.57 2.25
N ILE A 166 0.31 6.34 2.57
CA ILE A 166 1.19 5.16 2.64
C ILE A 166 1.88 4.91 1.29
N LEU A 167 1.13 4.92 0.19
CA LEU A 167 1.64 4.75 -1.17
C LEU A 167 2.69 5.82 -1.50
N LEU A 168 2.36 7.10 -1.30
CA LEU A 168 3.24 8.23 -1.60
C LEU A 168 4.54 8.18 -0.80
N TYR A 169 4.46 7.81 0.48
CA TYR A 169 5.64 7.59 1.32
C TYR A 169 6.54 6.48 0.75
N TRP A 170 5.95 5.35 0.36
CA TRP A 170 6.69 4.22 -0.22
C TRP A 170 7.35 4.60 -1.56
N CYS A 171 6.62 5.28 -2.45
CA CYS A 171 7.14 5.81 -3.70
C CYS A 171 8.37 6.71 -3.48
N ASN A 172 8.29 7.64 -2.52
CA ASN A 172 9.42 8.52 -2.17
C ASN A 172 10.64 7.73 -1.68
N LYS A 173 10.42 6.72 -0.82
CA LYS A 173 11.50 5.88 -0.31
C LYS A 173 12.18 5.09 -1.43
N ARG A 174 11.39 4.55 -2.36
CA ARG A 174 11.88 3.80 -3.52
C ARG A 174 12.69 4.69 -4.46
N LYS A 175 12.20 5.89 -4.75
CA LYS A 175 12.92 6.89 -5.55
C LYS A 175 14.27 7.30 -4.97
N LYS A 176 14.31 7.58 -3.67
CA LYS A 176 15.59 7.86 -2.99
C LYS A 176 16.57 6.70 -3.08
N ALA A 177 16.10 5.46 -2.93
CA ALA A 177 16.95 4.27 -3.04
C ALA A 177 17.50 4.13 -4.46
N HIS A 178 16.65 4.31 -5.48
CA HIS A 178 17.04 4.30 -6.88
C HIS A 178 18.09 5.39 -7.19
N ASP A 179 17.85 6.64 -6.74
CA ASP A 179 18.78 7.75 -6.95
C ASP A 179 20.14 7.55 -6.26
N ILE A 180 20.16 6.85 -5.11
CA ILE A 180 21.40 6.47 -4.44
C ILE A 180 22.15 5.41 -5.26
N ASP A 181 21.44 4.41 -5.76
CA ASP A 181 22.05 3.34 -6.55
C ASP A 181 22.62 3.87 -7.88
N GLU A 182 21.86 4.71 -8.58
CA GLU A 182 22.31 5.38 -9.80
C GLU A 182 23.55 6.25 -9.55
N ARG A 183 23.58 7.01 -8.45
CA ARG A 183 24.77 7.78 -8.07
C ARG A 183 25.98 6.89 -7.78
N ARG A 184 25.77 5.75 -7.11
CA ARG A 184 26.84 4.77 -6.85
C ARG A 184 27.36 4.19 -8.16
N ARG A 185 26.49 3.74 -9.07
CA ARG A 185 26.88 3.21 -10.39
C ARG A 185 27.69 4.22 -11.19
N ARG A 186 27.24 5.49 -11.22
CA ARG A 186 28.00 6.56 -11.88
C ARG A 186 29.37 6.76 -11.24
N HIS A 187 29.44 6.86 -9.91
CA HIS A 187 30.71 7.13 -9.21
C HIS A 187 31.71 5.97 -9.31
N PHE A 188 31.24 4.73 -9.21
CA PHE A 188 32.06 3.53 -9.36
C PHE A 188 32.35 3.19 -10.82
N GLY A 189 31.59 3.69 -11.79
CA GLY A 189 31.87 3.57 -13.21
C GLY A 189 32.79 4.65 -13.78
N ILE A 190 33.29 5.59 -12.96
CA ILE A 190 34.29 6.58 -13.40
C ILE A 190 35.62 5.87 -13.60
N PHE A 191 36.08 5.87 -14.85
CA PHE A 191 37.45 5.54 -15.22
C PHE A 191 38.37 6.71 -14.90
N HIS A 192 39.48 6.42 -14.22
CA HIS A 192 40.52 7.39 -13.95
C HIS A 192 41.60 7.36 -15.04
N GLU A 193 42.57 8.29 -15.00
CA GLU A 193 43.65 8.39 -15.99
C GLU A 193 44.46 7.10 -16.21
N ASP A 194 44.46 6.21 -15.21
CA ASP A 194 45.10 4.89 -15.24
C ASP A 194 44.19 3.78 -15.80
N GLY A 195 43.02 4.12 -16.34
CA GLY A 195 42.07 3.19 -16.96
C GLY A 195 41.32 2.30 -15.97
N LEU A 196 41.47 2.55 -14.66
CA LEU A 196 40.79 1.80 -13.62
C LEU A 196 39.55 2.55 -13.14
N THR A 197 38.52 1.78 -12.82
CA THR A 197 37.34 2.29 -12.12
C THR A 197 37.67 2.66 -10.68
N THR A 198 36.88 3.56 -10.08
CA THR A 198 36.98 3.88 -8.64
C THR A 198 36.89 2.62 -7.75
N PHE A 199 36.12 1.61 -8.18
CA PHE A 199 36.01 0.33 -7.47
C PHE A 199 37.31 -0.49 -7.54
N GLU A 200 37.89 -0.66 -8.73
CA GLU A 200 39.15 -1.38 -8.92
C GLU A 200 40.32 -0.72 -8.18
N LYS A 201 40.30 0.62 -8.07
CA LYS A 201 41.26 1.36 -7.24
C LYS A 201 41.14 1.00 -5.76
N LEU A 202 39.93 0.95 -5.22
CA LEU A 202 39.69 0.62 -3.81
C LEU A 202 40.04 -0.84 -3.49
N GLU A 203 39.78 -1.76 -4.41
CA GLU A 203 40.20 -3.18 -4.29
C GLU A 203 41.73 -3.32 -4.22
N ARG A 204 42.50 -2.50 -4.95
CA ARG A 204 43.97 -2.49 -4.87
C ARG A 204 44.53 -2.05 -3.51
N PHE A 205 43.76 -1.34 -2.69
CA PHE A 205 44.18 -0.93 -1.35
C PHE A 205 43.73 -1.92 -0.25
N ARG A 206 43.01 -2.99 -0.61
CA ARG A 206 42.55 -4.01 0.34
C ARG A 206 43.55 -5.15 0.59
N TYR A 207 44.62 -5.22 -0.20
CA TYR A 207 45.70 -6.20 -0.10
C TYR A 207 47.06 -5.48 -0.19
#